data_AF-A0A928QCX4-F1
#
_entry.id   AF-A0A928QCX4-F1
#
_cell.length_a   1.000
_cell.length_b   1.000
_cell.length_c   1.000
_cell.angle_alpha   90.00
_cell.angle_beta   90.00
_cell.angle_gamma   90.00
#
_symmetry.space_group_name_H-M   'P 1'
#
loop_
_entity.id
_entity.type
_entity.pdbx_description
1 polymer ?
#
loop_
_entity_poly.entity_id
_entity_poly.type
_entity_poly.pdbx_seq_one_letter_code
_entity_poly.pdbx_strand_id
1 'polypeptide(L)'
;MKKKTKSKNELPFYTAEEEEKIEAFIEKNYGKIRRALEETDPKEIRLKFCIIPPDRKKHCYTVVTMGMGAHEMTVTDSKGIVIRNRAELVFSLPPEWNTESFDNEDFWPFTLTEIIAKMPVKDGTWLAQGHTISFDTNFADSTQFCGALLVVPPNGEDARSCNLGNNEIVRFYQVIPLYRREIDYKNKFCSAALIDLLNENSHIIDTERPCVVSDDLMNRIDCLYDHSHKITEKDLDTDEINGANHISAYLLWMIKHNMINEEISEFFAEELAAVKSGKTDVRDFFVKTLGGELTTELFNEEGLRFTDMYYNFYSGGMSFPADVDRIALKHFGEELYNCEEFGDEAYLFVPYDKKYLSAMSRTISKAYKSFKNNEFPDIS
;
A
#
# COMPACT_ATOMS: atom_id res chain seq x y z
N MET A 1 0.76 55.85 -8.42
CA MET A 1 0.30 54.93 -7.34
C MET A 1 1.21 53.72 -7.32
N LYS A 2 2.02 53.56 -6.26
CA LYS A 2 2.99 52.47 -6.13
C LYS A 2 2.26 51.15 -5.86
N LYS A 3 2.57 50.11 -6.65
CA LYS A 3 2.24 48.71 -6.37
C LYS A 3 2.75 48.36 -4.96
N LYS A 4 1.86 47.99 -4.05
CA LYS A 4 2.25 47.35 -2.79
C LYS A 4 2.71 45.92 -3.12
N THR A 5 4.02 45.73 -3.06
CA THR A 5 4.70 44.44 -2.94
C THR A 5 4.06 43.61 -1.82
N LYS A 6 3.67 42.37 -2.12
CA LYS A 6 3.29 41.37 -1.10
C LYS A 6 4.47 41.15 -0.16
N SER A 7 4.16 41.17 1.12
CA SER A 7 5.05 41.04 2.29
C SER A 7 5.82 39.71 2.31
N LYS A 8 6.96 39.69 3.00
CA LYS A 8 7.84 38.52 3.29
C LYS A 8 7.03 37.27 3.68
N ASN A 9 7.45 36.09 3.19
CA ASN A 9 6.99 34.78 3.63
C ASN A 9 7.03 34.66 5.16
N GLU A 10 5.88 34.70 5.83
CA GLU A 10 5.76 34.24 7.21
C GLU A 10 5.56 32.73 7.18
N LEU A 11 6.35 32.00 7.97
CA LEU A 11 6.21 30.55 8.14
C LEU A 11 4.83 30.22 8.71
N PRO A 12 4.21 29.07 8.37
CA PRO A 12 3.02 28.60 9.07
C PRO A 12 3.30 28.43 10.56
N PHE A 13 2.36 28.87 11.41
CA PHE A 13 2.41 28.70 12.86
C PHE A 13 1.01 28.50 13.43
N TYR A 14 0.92 27.71 14.50
CA TYR A 14 -0.29 27.63 15.31
C TYR A 14 -0.46 28.91 16.13
N THR A 15 -1.69 29.35 16.32
CA THR A 15 -2.00 30.31 17.38
C THR A 15 -1.68 29.71 18.75
N ALA A 16 -1.48 30.55 19.77
CA ALA A 16 -1.20 30.07 21.13
C ALA A 16 -2.29 29.14 21.68
N GLU A 17 -3.56 29.40 21.32
CA GLU A 17 -4.69 28.54 21.72
C GLU A 17 -4.66 27.18 20.99
N GLU A 18 -4.32 27.15 19.70
CA GLU A 18 -4.16 25.89 18.97
C GLU A 18 -2.96 25.10 19.49
N GLU A 19 -1.83 25.75 19.78
CA GLU A 19 -0.65 25.10 20.37
C GLU A 19 -0.98 24.46 21.72
N GLU A 20 -1.69 25.17 22.61
CA GLU A 20 -2.15 24.62 23.90
C GLU A 20 -3.10 23.42 23.71
N LYS A 21 -4.02 23.47 22.74
CA LYS A 21 -4.92 22.34 22.42
C LYS A 21 -4.16 21.13 21.89
N ILE A 22 -3.17 21.33 21.03
CA ILE A 22 -2.34 20.26 20.49
C ILE A 22 -1.47 19.66 21.59
N GLU A 23 -0.82 20.47 22.42
CA GLU A 23 -0.02 20.01 23.56
C GLU A 23 -0.86 19.18 24.53
N ALA A 24 -2.02 19.70 24.94
CA ALA A 24 -2.95 18.98 25.82
C ALA A 24 -3.46 17.66 25.20
N PHE A 25 -3.70 17.64 23.89
CA PHE A 25 -4.06 16.44 23.17
C PHE A 25 -2.92 15.41 23.16
N ILE A 26 -1.67 15.87 22.94
CA ILE A 26 -0.49 15.02 22.96
C ILE A 26 -0.31 14.39 24.35
N GLU A 27 -0.37 15.21 25.41
CA GLU A 27 -0.20 14.73 26.78
C GLU A 27 -1.28 13.73 27.21
N LYS A 28 -2.53 13.97 26.77
CA LYS A 28 -3.66 13.08 27.07
C LYS A 28 -3.54 11.71 26.40
N ASN A 29 -3.13 11.66 25.13
CA ASN A 29 -3.21 10.44 24.32
C ASN A 29 -1.87 9.69 24.20
N TYR A 30 -0.76 10.43 24.13
CA TYR A 30 0.57 9.87 23.92
C TYR A 30 1.36 9.80 25.24
N GLY A 31 1.23 10.79 26.11
CA GLY A 31 1.84 10.84 27.44
C GLY A 31 2.54 12.17 27.70
N LYS A 32 2.98 12.38 28.95
CA LYS A 32 3.58 13.65 29.37
C LYS A 32 4.84 13.98 28.58
N ILE A 33 4.92 15.20 28.04
CA ILE A 33 6.08 15.65 27.28
C ILE A 33 7.23 15.91 28.26
N ARG A 34 8.38 15.25 28.06
CA ARG A 34 9.58 15.46 28.89
C ARG A 34 10.44 16.59 28.36
N ARG A 35 10.58 16.66 27.04
CA ARG A 35 11.45 17.59 26.32
C ARG A 35 10.89 17.80 24.91
N ALA A 36 11.14 18.96 24.33
CA ALA A 36 10.94 19.22 22.92
C ALA A 36 12.28 19.57 22.25
N LEU A 37 12.51 19.05 21.05
CA LEU A 37 13.57 19.55 20.16
C LEU A 37 12.96 20.57 19.21
N GLU A 38 13.58 21.73 19.08
CA GLU A 38 13.16 22.78 18.15
C GLU A 38 14.26 23.07 17.14
N GLU A 39 13.87 23.36 15.90
CA GLU A 39 14.81 23.74 14.86
C GLU A 39 15.38 25.15 15.13
N THR A 40 16.69 25.33 14.96
CA THR A 40 17.35 26.61 15.28
C THR A 40 17.08 27.71 14.25
N ASP A 41 16.90 27.35 12.98
CA ASP A 41 16.65 28.28 11.86
C ASP A 41 15.60 27.70 10.88
N PRO A 42 14.30 27.74 11.24
CA PRO A 42 13.24 27.12 10.45
C PRO A 42 13.02 27.84 9.11
N LYS A 43 12.89 27.08 8.02
CA LYS A 43 12.74 27.62 6.65
C LYS A 43 11.36 27.40 6.03
N GLU A 44 10.75 26.23 6.24
CA GLU A 44 9.44 25.88 5.68
C GLU A 44 8.34 25.96 6.75
N ILE A 45 8.57 25.32 7.90
CA ILE A 45 7.68 25.26 9.05
C ILE A 45 8.47 25.39 10.35
N ARG A 46 7.83 25.86 11.42
CA ARG A 46 8.41 25.78 12.76
C ARG A 46 8.11 24.42 13.36
N LEU A 47 9.00 23.46 13.14
CA LEU A 47 8.81 22.09 13.61
C LEU A 47 9.42 21.90 15.02
N LYS A 48 8.64 21.28 15.90
CA LYS A 48 9.09 20.76 17.19
C LYS A 48 8.91 19.24 17.21
N PHE A 49 9.83 18.53 17.87
CA PHE A 49 9.65 17.12 18.21
C PHE A 49 9.43 17.00 19.72
N CYS A 50 8.19 16.73 20.12
CA CYS A 50 7.78 16.49 21.50
C CYS A 50 8.14 15.06 21.89
N ILE A 51 9.09 14.89 22.81
CA ILE A 51 9.64 13.60 23.23
C ILE A 51 8.96 13.16 24.53
N ILE A 52 8.28 12.01 24.46
CA ILE A 52 7.54 11.39 25.55
C ILE A 52 8.29 10.11 25.95
N PRO A 53 8.77 10.01 27.20
CA PRO A 53 9.56 8.87 27.64
C PRO A 53 8.67 7.62 27.81
N PRO A 54 9.28 6.41 27.79
CA PRO A 54 8.59 5.18 28.15
C PRO A 54 7.95 5.26 29.54
N ASP A 55 6.81 4.61 29.71
CA ASP A 55 6.15 4.45 31.00
C ASP A 55 5.80 2.97 31.27
N ARG A 56 5.05 2.70 32.36
CA ARG A 56 4.69 1.32 32.74
C ARG A 56 3.72 0.65 31.76
N LYS A 57 3.00 1.40 30.94
CA LYS A 57 2.02 0.91 29.96
C LYS A 57 2.61 0.87 28.55
N LYS A 58 3.49 1.84 28.22
CA LYS A 58 4.15 1.98 26.93
C LYS A 58 5.66 1.82 27.11
N HIS A 59 6.18 0.67 26.73
CA HIS A 59 7.60 0.34 26.84
C HIS A 59 8.43 0.92 25.68
N CYS A 60 8.12 2.13 25.20
CA CYS A 60 8.83 2.79 24.10
C CYS A 60 8.79 4.32 24.29
N TYR A 61 9.75 5.04 23.71
CA TYR A 61 9.59 6.48 23.51
C TYR A 61 8.53 6.71 22.45
N THR A 62 7.72 7.75 22.64
CA THR A 62 6.86 8.29 21.60
C THR A 62 7.33 9.70 21.28
N VAL A 63 7.56 9.98 20.01
CA VAL A 63 7.93 11.31 19.53
C VAL A 63 6.83 11.81 18.61
N VAL A 64 6.33 13.01 18.90
CA VAL A 64 5.23 13.62 18.14
C VAL A 64 5.71 14.95 17.58
N THR A 65 5.47 15.20 16.29
CA THR A 65 5.71 16.52 15.73
C THR A 65 4.68 17.51 16.24
N MET A 66 5.11 18.75 16.42
CA MET A 66 4.21 19.88 16.61
C MET A 66 4.68 21.01 15.70
N GLY A 67 3.81 21.42 14.77
CA GLY A 67 4.05 22.53 13.85
C GLY A 67 3.85 22.16 12.37
N MET A 68 3.86 20.88 12.02
CA MET A 68 3.51 20.44 10.66
C MET A 68 2.07 20.82 10.32
N GLY A 69 1.15 20.56 11.26
CA GLY A 69 -0.26 20.82 11.05
C GLY A 69 -0.60 22.30 11.14
N ALA A 70 0.35 23.21 11.38
CA ALA A 70 0.13 24.63 11.18
C ALA A 70 -0.10 24.98 9.69
N HIS A 71 0.33 24.11 8.78
CA HIS A 71 0.05 24.22 7.35
C HIS A 71 -1.17 23.38 6.94
N GLU A 72 -2.08 23.98 6.19
CA GLU A 72 -3.19 23.27 5.54
C GLU A 72 -2.73 22.67 4.21
N MET A 73 -2.77 21.35 4.12
CA MET A 73 -2.56 20.61 2.87
C MET A 73 -3.85 20.59 2.06
N THR A 74 -3.73 20.80 0.74
CA THR A 74 -4.89 20.77 -0.15
C THR A 74 -4.66 19.88 -1.36
N VAL A 75 -5.67 19.09 -1.73
CA VAL A 75 -5.72 18.36 -3.00
C VAL A 75 -7.09 18.57 -3.65
N THR A 76 -7.15 18.55 -4.98
CA THR A 76 -8.41 18.65 -5.72
C THR A 76 -8.73 17.28 -6.32
N ASP A 77 -9.92 16.76 -6.01
CA ASP A 77 -10.37 15.49 -6.57
C ASP A 77 -10.76 15.63 -8.06
N SER A 78 -11.10 14.50 -8.70
CA SER A 78 -11.50 14.48 -10.12
C SER A 78 -12.78 15.26 -10.43
N LYS A 79 -13.57 15.63 -9.40
CA LYS A 79 -14.79 16.42 -9.51
C LYS A 79 -14.56 17.91 -9.21
N GLY A 80 -13.32 18.32 -8.96
CA GLY A 80 -12.98 19.71 -8.62
C GLY A 80 -13.21 20.08 -7.15
N ILE A 81 -13.50 19.11 -6.28
CA ILE A 81 -13.71 19.35 -4.84
C ILE A 81 -12.35 19.47 -4.17
N VAL A 82 -12.14 20.56 -3.44
CA VAL A 82 -10.93 20.80 -2.65
C VAL A 82 -11.05 20.06 -1.32
N ILE A 83 -10.20 19.06 -1.15
CA ILE A 83 -10.04 18.31 0.09
C ILE A 83 -8.90 18.95 0.88
N ARG A 84 -9.15 19.18 2.18
CA ARG A 84 -8.21 19.81 3.11
C ARG A 84 -7.77 18.82 4.18
N ASN A 85 -6.50 18.88 4.56
CA ASN A 85 -5.97 18.08 5.65
C ASN A 85 -4.88 18.86 6.41
N ARG A 86 -4.83 18.69 7.73
CA ARG A 86 -3.73 19.14 8.59
C ARG A 86 -3.24 17.91 9.34
N ALA A 87 -1.94 17.76 9.50
CA ALA A 87 -1.39 16.56 10.10
C ALA A 87 -0.18 16.84 10.99
N GLU A 88 -0.02 15.99 12.00
CA GLU A 88 1.22 15.78 12.75
C GLU A 88 1.66 14.32 12.56
N LEU A 89 2.96 14.07 12.72
CA LEU A 89 3.58 12.77 12.61
C LEU A 89 3.97 12.25 13.99
N VAL A 90 3.87 10.93 14.15
CA VAL A 90 4.26 10.20 15.35
C VAL A 90 5.26 9.14 14.95
N PHE A 91 6.33 8.95 15.72
CA PHE A 91 7.16 7.76 15.61
C PHE A 91 7.53 7.23 16.99
N SER A 92 7.81 5.94 17.08
CA SER A 92 8.12 5.28 18.35
C SER A 92 9.52 4.68 18.31
N LEU A 93 10.29 4.89 19.37
CA LEU A 93 11.66 4.38 19.50
C LEU A 93 11.74 3.42 20.69
N PRO A 94 12.63 2.43 20.66
CA PRO A 94 12.78 1.49 21.76
C PRO A 94 13.30 2.20 23.02
N PRO A 95 13.04 1.67 24.22
CA PRO A 95 13.28 2.38 25.48
C PRO A 95 14.78 2.65 25.77
N GLU A 96 15.67 1.93 25.09
CA GLU A 96 17.12 2.10 25.10
C GLU A 96 17.65 3.12 24.10
N TRP A 97 16.82 3.66 23.19
CA TRP A 97 17.26 4.59 22.15
C TRP A 97 17.82 5.89 22.74
N ASN A 98 18.94 6.36 22.20
CA ASN A 98 19.60 7.57 22.69
C ASN A 98 19.01 8.85 22.09
N THR A 99 17.87 9.29 22.64
CA THR A 99 17.16 10.51 22.17
C THR A 99 17.91 11.84 22.41
N GLU A 100 19.05 11.83 23.11
CA GLU A 100 19.87 13.03 23.38
C GLU A 100 21.04 13.16 22.40
N SER A 101 21.31 12.14 21.59
CA SER A 101 22.38 12.14 20.59
C SER A 101 21.94 12.80 19.29
N PHE A 102 22.89 13.47 18.64
CA PHE A 102 22.75 14.03 17.30
C PHE A 102 23.63 13.30 16.28
N ASP A 103 24.25 12.19 16.67
CA ASP A 103 24.91 11.30 15.73
C ASP A 103 23.86 10.68 14.81
N ASN A 104 24.18 10.54 13.52
CA ASN A 104 23.21 10.10 12.52
C ASN A 104 22.58 8.73 12.85
N GLU A 105 23.35 7.84 13.48
CA GLU A 105 22.88 6.52 13.94
C GLU A 105 21.69 6.60 14.90
N ASP A 106 21.62 7.65 15.73
CA ASP A 106 20.51 7.89 16.66
C ASP A 106 19.48 8.88 16.11
N PHE A 107 19.93 9.84 15.28
CA PHE A 107 19.13 11.00 14.88
C PHE A 107 18.34 10.79 13.58
N TRP A 108 18.68 9.79 12.77
CA TRP A 108 18.03 9.55 11.49
C TRP A 108 16.49 9.42 11.54
N PRO A 109 15.83 8.89 12.61
CA PRO A 109 14.37 8.86 12.65
C PRO A 109 13.78 10.28 12.69
N PHE A 110 14.43 11.20 13.41
CA PHE A 110 14.05 12.61 13.45
C PHE A 110 14.24 13.26 12.07
N THR A 111 15.34 12.97 11.38
CA THR A 111 15.60 13.46 10.02
C THR A 111 14.57 12.94 9.01
N LEU A 112 14.26 11.63 9.03
CA LEU A 112 13.21 11.04 8.20
C LEU A 112 11.86 11.75 8.42
N THR A 113 11.44 11.88 9.67
CA THR A 113 10.17 12.53 10.00
C THR A 113 10.17 14.02 9.67
N GLU A 114 11.28 14.73 9.86
CA GLU A 114 11.42 16.14 9.48
C GLU A 114 11.24 16.34 7.98
N ILE A 115 11.87 15.49 7.16
CA ILE A 115 11.72 15.54 5.70
C ILE A 115 10.26 15.39 5.33
N ILE A 116 9.58 14.36 5.86
CA ILE A 116 8.15 14.11 5.58
C ILE A 116 7.29 15.30 6.04
N ALA A 117 7.55 15.88 7.21
CA ALA A 117 6.80 17.01 7.75
C ALA A 117 6.93 18.28 6.89
N LYS A 118 8.08 18.47 6.23
CA LYS A 118 8.34 19.63 5.36
C LYS A 118 7.80 19.46 3.94
N MET A 119 7.56 18.23 3.46
CA MET A 119 7.09 17.95 2.09
C MET A 119 5.81 18.73 1.70
N PRO A 120 4.77 18.85 2.55
CA PRO A 120 3.56 19.57 2.15
C PRO A 120 3.79 21.04 1.81
N VAL A 121 4.66 21.71 2.57
CA VAL A 121 4.99 23.13 2.33
C VAL A 121 5.96 23.30 1.18
N LYS A 122 6.97 22.43 1.10
CA LYS A 122 8.04 22.52 0.11
C LYS A 122 7.58 22.12 -1.29
N ASP A 123 6.84 21.01 -1.37
CA ASP A 123 6.54 20.32 -2.62
C ASP A 123 5.02 20.32 -2.93
N GLY A 124 4.19 20.93 -2.08
CA GLY A 124 2.74 20.97 -2.26
C GLY A 124 2.06 19.61 -2.11
N THR A 125 2.71 18.66 -1.43
CA THR A 125 2.21 17.29 -1.30
C THR A 125 1.05 17.18 -0.32
N TRP A 126 0.14 16.25 -0.58
CA TRP A 126 -0.92 15.88 0.36
C TRP A 126 -0.61 14.50 0.97
N LEU A 127 -0.56 14.44 2.30
CA LEU A 127 -0.22 13.24 3.06
C LEU A 127 -1.44 12.65 3.77
N ALA A 128 -1.57 11.33 3.72
CA ALA A 128 -2.62 10.57 4.39
C ALA A 128 -2.17 9.15 4.73
N GLN A 129 -3.01 8.44 5.48
CA GLN A 129 -2.83 7.02 5.78
C GLN A 129 -2.67 6.20 4.49
N GLY A 130 -1.78 5.21 4.52
CA GLY A 130 -1.48 4.32 3.41
C GLY A 130 -0.48 4.89 2.40
N HIS A 131 -0.11 6.17 2.53
CA HIS A 131 0.94 6.75 1.69
C HIS A 131 2.31 6.23 2.10
N THR A 132 3.13 5.95 1.09
CA THR A 132 4.55 5.63 1.25
C THR A 132 5.41 6.76 0.72
N ILE A 133 6.47 7.08 1.44
CA ILE A 133 7.52 8.00 1.01
C ILE A 133 8.79 7.17 0.83
N SER A 134 9.47 7.30 -0.30
CA SER A 134 10.64 6.50 -0.66
C SER A 134 11.84 7.38 -1.01
N PHE A 135 13.02 6.92 -0.64
CA PHE A 135 14.29 7.60 -0.85
C PHE A 135 15.32 6.64 -1.46
N ASP A 136 16.19 7.16 -2.32
CA ASP A 136 17.17 6.35 -3.04
C ASP A 136 18.29 5.79 -2.16
N THR A 137 18.46 6.34 -0.96
CA THR A 137 19.52 5.95 -0.01
C THR A 137 18.94 5.55 1.33
N ASN A 138 19.70 4.75 2.07
CA ASN A 138 19.41 4.42 3.46
C ASN A 138 19.62 5.65 4.36
N PHE A 139 18.97 5.65 5.52
CA PHE A 139 19.01 6.78 6.46
C PHE A 139 20.22 6.78 7.41
N ALA A 140 20.76 5.62 7.74
CA ALA A 140 21.97 5.47 8.57
C ALA A 140 22.70 4.17 8.21
N ASP A 141 23.94 4.00 8.68
CA ASP A 141 24.74 2.81 8.37
C ASP A 141 24.20 1.58 9.13
N SER A 142 23.57 1.78 10.30
CA SER A 142 22.90 0.74 11.09
C SER A 142 21.59 0.21 10.51
N THR A 143 21.10 0.75 9.39
CA THR A 143 19.79 0.33 8.86
C THR A 143 19.72 0.32 7.33
N GLN A 144 18.82 -0.51 6.80
CA GLN A 144 18.46 -0.50 5.38
C GLN A 144 17.09 0.14 5.12
N PHE A 145 16.53 0.85 6.10
CA PHE A 145 15.33 1.64 5.87
C PHE A 145 15.63 2.77 4.88
N CYS A 146 14.81 2.86 3.84
CA CYS A 146 14.96 3.83 2.74
C CYS A 146 13.61 4.51 2.43
N GLY A 147 12.69 4.54 3.38
CA GLY A 147 11.36 5.10 3.20
C GLY A 147 10.50 4.94 4.44
N ALA A 148 9.23 5.31 4.32
CA ALA A 148 8.26 5.18 5.39
C ALA A 148 6.84 4.96 4.86
N LEU A 149 6.03 4.27 5.66
CA LEU A 149 4.58 4.18 5.53
C LEU A 149 3.92 5.06 6.59
N LEU A 150 2.86 5.79 6.20
CA LEU A 150 1.99 6.50 7.13
C LEU A 150 0.81 5.61 7.51
N VAL A 151 0.68 5.28 8.80
CA VAL A 151 -0.44 4.48 9.33
C VAL A 151 -1.15 5.21 10.46
N VAL A 152 -2.24 4.61 10.93
CA VAL A 152 -2.94 5.06 12.13
C VAL A 152 -2.09 4.79 13.37
N PRO A 153 -1.95 5.75 14.31
CA PRO A 153 -1.29 5.50 15.58
C PRO A 153 -1.92 4.33 16.35
N PRO A 154 -1.12 3.47 17.01
CA PRO A 154 -1.61 2.31 17.75
C PRO A 154 -2.35 2.69 19.05
N ASN A 155 -2.38 3.98 19.41
CA ASN A 155 -2.92 4.50 20.66
C ASN A 155 -4.46 4.60 20.73
N GLY A 156 -5.17 3.95 19.80
CA GLY A 156 -6.64 3.94 19.76
C GLY A 156 -7.25 5.13 19.00
N GLU A 157 -8.58 5.13 18.87
CA GLU A 157 -9.30 6.10 18.03
C GLU A 157 -9.15 7.54 18.52
N ASP A 158 -9.14 7.75 19.84
CA ASP A 158 -9.00 9.06 20.48
C ASP A 158 -7.67 9.76 20.16
N ALA A 159 -6.64 9.00 19.77
CA ALA A 159 -5.32 9.52 19.44
C ALA A 159 -5.17 9.96 17.98
N ARG A 160 -6.16 9.69 17.12
CA ARG A 160 -6.06 9.88 15.65
C ARG A 160 -6.21 11.32 15.20
N SER A 161 -6.92 12.15 15.98
CA SER A 161 -7.22 13.52 15.56
C SER A 161 -7.51 14.47 16.72
N CYS A 162 -6.92 15.65 16.69
CA CYS A 162 -7.22 16.75 17.59
C CYS A 162 -8.17 17.76 16.91
N ASN A 163 -9.23 18.16 17.62
CA ASN A 163 -10.15 19.19 17.16
C ASN A 163 -9.71 20.56 17.70
N LEU A 164 -9.37 21.48 16.81
CA LEU A 164 -8.94 22.83 17.17
C LEU A 164 -10.12 23.79 17.40
N GLY A 165 -11.33 23.39 17.05
CA GLY A 165 -12.53 24.21 17.01
C GLY A 165 -12.87 24.65 15.57
N ASN A 166 -14.08 25.18 15.35
CA ASN A 166 -14.52 25.69 14.04
C ASN A 166 -14.38 24.69 12.87
N ASN A 167 -14.53 23.38 13.14
CA ASN A 167 -14.33 22.27 12.19
C ASN A 167 -12.88 22.09 11.68
N GLU A 168 -11.91 22.73 12.33
CA GLU A 168 -10.48 22.50 12.08
C GLU A 168 -10.00 21.26 12.83
N ILE A 169 -9.44 20.29 12.09
CA ILE A 169 -8.99 19.01 12.63
C ILE A 169 -7.54 18.77 12.20
N VAL A 170 -6.68 18.44 13.16
CA VAL A 170 -5.32 17.98 12.93
C VAL A 170 -5.27 16.47 13.14
N ARG A 171 -4.89 15.73 12.10
CA ARG A 171 -4.76 14.27 12.12
C ARG A 171 -3.37 13.85 12.57
N PHE A 172 -3.24 12.68 13.18
CA PHE A 172 -1.96 12.14 13.60
C PHE A 172 -1.67 10.86 12.82
N TYR A 173 -0.49 10.78 12.22
CA TYR A 173 -0.05 9.61 11.46
C TYR A 173 1.22 9.02 12.06
N GLN A 174 1.20 7.71 12.33
CA GLN A 174 2.39 6.97 12.72
C GLN A 174 3.27 6.75 11.49
N VAL A 175 4.55 7.09 11.61
CA VAL A 175 5.61 6.83 10.63
C VAL A 175 6.21 5.46 10.95
N ILE A 176 6.13 4.53 10.00
CA ILE A 176 6.81 3.23 10.06
C ILE A 176 7.90 3.22 9.00
N PRO A 177 9.20 3.21 9.37
CA PRO A 177 10.29 3.07 8.41
C PRO A 177 10.19 1.76 7.64
N LEU A 178 10.42 1.81 6.33
CA LEU A 178 10.28 0.68 5.42
C LEU A 178 11.58 0.34 4.70
N TYR A 179 11.78 -0.95 4.45
CA TYR A 179 12.75 -1.45 3.47
C TYR A 179 12.25 -1.20 2.04
N ARG A 180 13.18 -1.16 1.08
CA ARG A 180 12.84 -1.02 -0.35
C ARG A 180 11.80 -2.05 -0.80
N ARG A 181 11.99 -3.31 -0.42
CA ARG A 181 11.10 -4.42 -0.78
C ARG A 181 9.68 -4.24 -0.22
N GLU A 182 9.53 -3.66 0.97
CA GLU A 182 8.21 -3.38 1.56
C GLU A 182 7.48 -2.28 0.79
N ILE A 183 8.21 -1.25 0.35
CA ILE A 183 7.67 -0.20 -0.51
C ILE A 183 7.23 -0.78 -1.86
N ASP A 184 8.06 -1.64 -2.46
CA ASP A 184 7.77 -2.30 -3.73
C ASP A 184 6.55 -3.22 -3.61
N TYR A 185 6.44 -3.96 -2.50
CA TYR A 185 5.27 -4.78 -2.17
C TYR A 185 4.01 -3.94 -2.06
N LYS A 186 4.04 -2.82 -1.32
CA LYS A 186 2.89 -1.90 -1.24
C LYS A 186 2.50 -1.35 -2.61
N ASN A 187 3.47 -1.07 -3.48
CA ASN A 187 3.20 -0.55 -4.82
C ASN A 187 2.54 -1.62 -5.71
N LYS A 188 2.91 -2.89 -5.51
CA LYS A 188 2.34 -4.03 -6.23
C LYS A 188 0.97 -4.47 -5.70
N PHE A 189 0.76 -4.48 -4.37
CA PHE A 189 -0.40 -5.10 -3.71
C PHE A 189 -1.27 -4.15 -2.88
N CYS A 190 -0.97 -2.85 -2.85
CA CYS A 190 -1.59 -1.81 -2.02
C CYS A 190 -1.13 -1.75 -0.55
N SER A 191 -1.51 -0.67 0.14
CA SER A 191 -1.10 -0.41 1.53
C SER A 191 -1.76 -1.33 2.53
N ALA A 192 -3.01 -1.76 2.30
CA ALA A 192 -3.71 -2.68 3.21
C ALA A 192 -2.96 -4.01 3.31
N ALA A 193 -2.58 -4.58 2.17
CA ALA A 193 -1.81 -5.83 2.11
C ALA A 193 -0.46 -5.74 2.85
N LEU A 194 0.25 -4.60 2.77
CA LEU A 194 1.47 -4.41 3.55
C LEU A 194 1.17 -4.28 5.05
N ILE A 195 0.11 -3.55 5.42
CA ILE A 195 -0.29 -3.36 6.82
C ILE A 195 -0.63 -4.69 7.48
N ASP A 196 -1.26 -5.63 6.77
CA ASP A 196 -1.60 -6.95 7.30
C ASP A 196 -0.36 -7.83 7.59
N LEU A 197 0.79 -7.55 6.96
CA LEU A 197 2.07 -8.20 7.27
C LEU A 197 2.78 -7.58 8.47
N LEU A 198 2.46 -6.32 8.81
CA LEU A 198 3.04 -5.64 9.96
C LEU A 198 2.40 -6.18 11.25
N ASN A 199 3.22 -6.59 12.21
CA ASN A 199 2.73 -6.99 13.53
C ASN A 199 2.46 -5.76 14.42
N GLU A 200 1.80 -5.98 15.55
CA GLU A 200 1.42 -4.94 16.53
C GLU A 200 2.59 -4.07 17.01
N ASN A 201 3.83 -4.58 17.03
CA ASN A 201 5.02 -3.87 17.49
C ASN A 201 5.77 -3.16 16.36
N SER A 202 5.35 -3.30 15.10
CA SER A 202 6.03 -2.70 13.94
C SER A 202 6.02 -1.17 13.93
N HIS A 203 5.22 -0.55 14.79
CA HIS A 203 5.22 0.89 15.02
C HIS A 203 6.45 1.37 15.80
N ILE A 204 7.10 0.49 16.57
CA ILE A 204 8.36 0.77 17.28
C ILE A 204 9.49 0.50 16.30
N ILE A 205 10.34 1.50 16.08
CA ILE A 205 11.49 1.40 15.19
C ILE A 205 12.48 0.40 15.77
N ASP A 206 12.68 -0.70 15.08
CA ASP A 206 13.70 -1.71 15.37
C ASP A 206 14.58 -1.83 14.12
N THR A 207 15.84 -1.41 14.21
CA THR A 207 16.79 -1.48 13.09
C THR A 207 17.17 -2.89 12.71
N GLU A 208 16.97 -3.85 13.62
CA GLU A 208 17.30 -5.27 13.45
C GLU A 208 16.08 -6.11 13.03
N ARG A 209 14.89 -5.50 12.90
CA ARG A 209 13.70 -6.25 12.46
C ARG A 209 13.94 -6.81 11.06
N PRO A 210 13.50 -8.04 10.75
CA PRO A 210 13.53 -8.50 9.37
C PRO A 210 12.55 -7.69 8.50
N CYS A 211 12.82 -7.64 7.20
CA CYS A 211 11.83 -7.23 6.20
C CYS A 211 10.61 -8.16 6.28
N VAL A 212 9.41 -7.60 6.40
CA VAL A 212 8.18 -8.41 6.54
C VAL A 212 7.75 -9.08 5.24
N VAL A 213 8.34 -8.64 4.11
CA VAL A 213 8.08 -9.18 2.78
C VAL A 213 9.20 -10.16 2.41
N SER A 214 8.85 -11.43 2.26
CA SER A 214 9.75 -12.46 1.73
C SER A 214 9.90 -12.34 0.20
N ASP A 215 10.94 -12.97 -0.36
CA ASP A 215 11.10 -13.04 -1.82
C ASP A 215 9.94 -13.80 -2.49
N ASP A 216 9.47 -14.89 -1.87
CA ASP A 216 8.31 -15.67 -2.34
C ASP A 216 7.06 -14.79 -2.49
N LEU A 217 6.84 -13.90 -1.52
CA LEU A 217 5.69 -13.02 -1.53
C LEU A 217 5.78 -11.95 -2.62
N MET A 218 6.99 -11.48 -2.95
CA MET A 218 7.21 -10.61 -4.11
C MET A 218 6.97 -11.32 -5.43
N ASN A 219 7.28 -12.62 -5.50
CA ASN A 219 7.10 -13.47 -6.68
C ASN A 219 5.63 -13.86 -6.90
N ARG A 220 4.73 -13.59 -5.97
CA ARG A 220 3.30 -13.83 -6.13
C ARG A 220 2.70 -12.90 -7.20
N ILE A 221 1.90 -13.46 -8.10
CA ILE A 221 1.15 -12.73 -9.12
C ILE A 221 -0.31 -12.58 -8.68
N ASP A 222 -0.91 -13.69 -8.23
CA ASP A 222 -2.30 -13.78 -7.82
C ASP A 222 -2.48 -14.98 -6.86
N CYS A 223 -3.49 -14.97 -5.99
CA CYS A 223 -3.76 -16.11 -5.12
C CYS A 223 -5.24 -16.30 -4.80
N LEU A 224 -5.63 -17.55 -4.59
CA LEU A 224 -7.02 -17.90 -4.22
C LEU A 224 -7.47 -17.15 -2.97
N TYR A 225 -6.62 -17.06 -1.95
CA TYR A 225 -6.95 -16.48 -0.65
C TYR A 225 -7.46 -15.04 -0.79
N ASP A 226 -6.81 -14.21 -1.61
CA ASP A 226 -7.19 -12.80 -1.80
C ASP A 226 -8.60 -12.63 -2.38
N HIS A 227 -9.14 -13.67 -3.05
CA HIS A 227 -10.49 -13.70 -3.60
C HIS A 227 -11.47 -14.44 -2.71
N SER A 228 -11.10 -15.60 -2.16
CA SER A 228 -11.97 -16.38 -1.28
C SER A 228 -12.23 -15.66 0.05
N HIS A 229 -11.26 -14.91 0.57
CA HIS A 229 -11.44 -14.10 1.78
C HIS A 229 -12.60 -13.10 1.61
N LYS A 230 -12.74 -12.48 0.44
CA LYS A 230 -13.81 -11.51 0.17
C LYS A 230 -15.20 -12.14 0.20
N ILE A 231 -15.32 -13.41 -0.20
CA ILE A 231 -16.57 -14.17 -0.12
C ILE A 231 -17.00 -14.26 1.34
N THR A 232 -16.07 -14.64 2.23
CA THR A 232 -16.33 -14.73 3.67
C THR A 232 -16.56 -13.35 4.32
N GLU A 233 -15.72 -12.36 3.98
CA GLU A 233 -15.76 -11.00 4.56
C GLU A 233 -17.06 -10.26 4.20
N LYS A 234 -17.53 -10.42 2.96
CA LYS A 234 -18.72 -9.73 2.43
C LYS A 234 -19.99 -10.60 2.50
N ASP A 235 -19.92 -11.81 3.06
CA ASP A 235 -21.05 -12.77 3.16
C ASP A 235 -21.71 -13.05 1.80
N LEU A 236 -20.90 -13.32 0.77
CA LEU A 236 -21.37 -13.53 -0.61
C LEU A 236 -21.92 -14.96 -0.81
N ASP A 237 -23.05 -15.09 -1.51
CA ASP A 237 -23.68 -16.39 -1.83
C ASP A 237 -22.98 -17.09 -3.01
N THR A 238 -21.72 -17.47 -2.81
CA THR A 238 -20.92 -18.18 -3.80
C THR A 238 -19.84 -19.05 -3.17
N ASP A 239 -19.38 -20.09 -3.87
CA ASP A 239 -18.38 -21.02 -3.33
C ASP A 239 -16.97 -20.41 -3.36
N GLU A 240 -16.15 -20.68 -2.33
CA GLU A 240 -14.76 -20.20 -2.24
C GLU A 240 -13.92 -20.54 -3.48
N ILE A 241 -14.18 -21.70 -4.10
CA ILE A 241 -13.49 -22.14 -5.33
C ILE A 241 -13.67 -21.16 -6.50
N ASN A 242 -14.70 -20.33 -6.49
CA ASN A 242 -14.91 -19.33 -7.54
C ASN A 242 -13.84 -18.23 -7.52
N GLY A 243 -13.15 -18.01 -6.40
CA GLY A 243 -11.96 -17.17 -6.34
C GLY A 243 -10.82 -17.67 -7.25
N ALA A 244 -10.82 -18.96 -7.61
CA ALA A 244 -9.84 -19.53 -8.53
C ALA A 244 -10.22 -19.39 -10.02
N ASN A 245 -11.43 -18.92 -10.36
CA ASN A 245 -11.96 -19.03 -11.73
C ASN A 245 -11.11 -18.29 -12.76
N HIS A 246 -10.84 -17.01 -12.57
CA HIS A 246 -10.05 -16.22 -13.52
C HIS A 246 -8.58 -16.63 -13.51
N ILE A 247 -7.99 -16.87 -12.33
CA ILE A 247 -6.60 -17.32 -12.17
C ILE A 247 -6.37 -18.62 -12.94
N SER A 248 -7.27 -19.59 -12.74
CA SER A 248 -7.18 -20.89 -13.40
C SER A 248 -7.45 -20.80 -14.90
N ALA A 249 -8.32 -19.89 -15.34
CA ALA A 249 -8.52 -19.63 -16.77
C ALA A 249 -7.27 -19.03 -17.43
N TYR A 250 -6.56 -18.13 -16.73
CA TYR A 250 -5.26 -17.61 -17.16
C TYR A 250 -4.22 -18.71 -17.24
N LEU A 251 -4.05 -19.46 -16.14
CA LEU A 251 -3.12 -20.58 -16.06
C LEU A 251 -3.38 -21.62 -17.16
N LEU A 252 -4.64 -21.97 -17.44
CA LEU A 252 -5.01 -22.88 -18.51
C LEU A 252 -4.54 -22.37 -19.88
N TRP A 253 -4.67 -21.06 -20.13
CA TRP A 253 -4.17 -20.46 -21.36
C TRP A 253 -2.65 -20.57 -21.43
N MET A 254 -1.93 -20.23 -20.36
CA MET A 254 -0.47 -20.33 -20.29
C MET A 254 0.03 -21.76 -20.53
N ILE A 255 -0.60 -22.74 -19.89
CA ILE A 255 -0.34 -24.17 -20.08
C ILE A 255 -0.50 -24.56 -21.56
N LYS A 256 -1.62 -24.18 -22.19
CA LYS A 256 -1.94 -24.54 -23.59
C LYS A 256 -1.03 -23.88 -24.62
N HIS A 257 -0.37 -22.78 -24.27
CA HIS A 257 0.50 -22.03 -25.18
C HIS A 257 1.99 -22.16 -24.86
N ASN A 258 2.36 -23.19 -24.09
CA ASN A 258 3.76 -23.50 -23.73
C ASN A 258 4.48 -22.35 -23.03
N MET A 259 3.79 -21.69 -22.10
CA MET A 259 4.32 -20.57 -21.32
C MET A 259 4.82 -20.99 -19.93
N ILE A 260 4.69 -22.27 -19.57
CA ILE A 260 5.20 -22.83 -18.31
C ILE A 260 6.71 -23.02 -18.44
N ASN A 261 7.46 -22.75 -17.36
CA ASN A 261 8.91 -22.94 -17.35
C ASN A 261 9.28 -24.43 -17.57
N GLU A 262 10.52 -24.70 -17.98
CA GLU A 262 10.98 -26.05 -18.33
C GLU A 262 10.97 -27.00 -17.12
N GLU A 263 11.53 -26.58 -15.98
CA GLU A 263 11.64 -27.39 -14.77
C GLU A 263 10.26 -27.83 -14.21
N ILE A 264 9.32 -26.89 -14.12
CA ILE A 264 7.92 -27.11 -13.72
C ILE A 264 7.20 -27.97 -14.77
N SER A 265 7.48 -27.76 -16.05
CA SER A 265 6.89 -28.58 -17.13
C SER A 265 7.33 -30.04 -17.05
N GLU A 266 8.59 -30.29 -16.70
CA GLU A 266 9.13 -31.62 -16.48
C GLU A 266 8.59 -32.24 -15.19
N PHE A 267 8.58 -31.48 -14.09
CA PHE A 267 8.15 -31.96 -12.78
C PHE A 267 6.66 -32.33 -12.74
N PHE A 268 5.79 -31.54 -13.38
CA PHE A 268 4.34 -31.77 -13.45
C PHE A 268 3.85 -32.26 -14.81
N ALA A 269 4.68 -33.01 -15.56
CA ALA A 269 4.38 -33.39 -16.93
C ALA A 269 3.03 -34.13 -17.08
N GLU A 270 2.70 -35.04 -16.16
CA GLU A 270 1.45 -35.81 -16.20
C GLU A 270 0.22 -34.94 -15.88
N GLU A 271 0.31 -34.11 -14.85
CA GLU A 271 -0.75 -33.20 -14.42
C GLU A 271 -1.04 -32.16 -15.51
N LEU A 272 0.01 -31.56 -16.09
CA LEU A 272 -0.13 -30.60 -17.18
C LEU A 272 -0.74 -31.25 -18.42
N ALA A 273 -0.40 -32.50 -18.76
CA ALA A 273 -1.04 -33.22 -19.85
C ALA A 273 -2.53 -33.51 -19.57
N ALA A 274 -2.88 -33.85 -18.33
CA ALA A 274 -4.26 -34.06 -17.91
C ALA A 274 -5.09 -32.77 -17.95
N VAL A 275 -4.50 -31.63 -17.54
CA VAL A 275 -5.12 -30.30 -17.67
C VAL A 275 -5.29 -29.91 -19.14
N LYS A 276 -4.25 -30.07 -19.98
CA LYS A 276 -4.31 -29.76 -21.42
C LYS A 276 -5.42 -30.52 -22.14
N SER A 277 -5.58 -31.80 -21.82
CA SER A 277 -6.61 -32.67 -22.40
C SER A 277 -8.01 -32.44 -21.82
N GLY A 278 -8.14 -31.68 -20.74
CA GLY A 278 -9.39 -31.47 -20.00
C GLY A 278 -9.83 -32.69 -19.18
N LYS A 279 -8.92 -33.64 -18.94
CA LYS A 279 -9.14 -34.77 -18.03
C LYS A 279 -9.19 -34.31 -16.57
N THR A 280 -8.44 -33.26 -16.23
CA THR A 280 -8.42 -32.63 -14.91
C THR A 280 -8.92 -31.19 -15.01
N ASP A 281 -9.76 -30.75 -14.07
CA ASP A 281 -10.11 -29.34 -13.94
C ASP A 281 -8.85 -28.56 -13.56
N VAL A 282 -8.54 -27.49 -14.29
CA VAL A 282 -7.37 -26.66 -13.98
C VAL A 282 -7.46 -26.03 -12.58
N ARG A 283 -8.67 -25.81 -12.04
CA ARG A 283 -8.84 -25.34 -10.66
C ARG A 283 -8.36 -26.38 -9.65
N ASP A 284 -8.56 -27.67 -9.93
CA ASP A 284 -8.02 -28.74 -9.07
C ASP A 284 -6.49 -28.74 -9.08
N PHE A 285 -5.86 -28.59 -10.25
CA PHE A 285 -4.40 -28.48 -10.36
C PHE A 285 -3.89 -27.23 -9.61
N PHE A 286 -4.51 -26.08 -9.85
CA PHE A 286 -4.12 -24.83 -9.20
C PHE A 286 -4.21 -24.92 -7.67
N VAL A 287 -5.34 -25.41 -7.13
CA VAL A 287 -5.55 -25.46 -5.68
C VAL A 287 -4.76 -26.58 -5.02
N LYS A 288 -4.82 -27.80 -5.56
CA LYS A 288 -4.26 -28.99 -4.89
C LYS A 288 -2.77 -29.18 -5.15
N THR A 289 -2.29 -28.76 -6.33
CA THR A 289 -0.89 -28.97 -6.73
C THR A 289 -0.06 -27.71 -6.51
N LEU A 290 -0.59 -26.53 -6.83
CA LEU A 290 0.11 -25.26 -6.68
C LEU A 290 -0.26 -24.50 -5.39
N GLY A 291 -1.05 -25.10 -4.50
CA GLY A 291 -1.44 -24.48 -3.23
C GLY A 291 -2.36 -23.25 -3.37
N GLY A 292 -2.92 -23.00 -4.56
CA GLY A 292 -3.74 -21.82 -4.83
C GLY A 292 -2.95 -20.53 -5.03
N GLU A 293 -1.66 -20.60 -5.34
CA GLU A 293 -0.82 -19.44 -5.62
C GLU A 293 -0.31 -19.46 -7.06
N LEU A 294 -0.44 -18.32 -7.74
CA LEU A 294 0.15 -18.10 -9.05
C LEU A 294 1.43 -17.28 -8.84
N THR A 295 2.59 -17.86 -9.15
CA THR A 295 3.90 -17.22 -8.93
C THR A 295 4.66 -17.01 -10.23
N THR A 296 5.56 -16.03 -10.25
CA THR A 296 6.39 -15.68 -11.42
C THR A 296 7.26 -16.85 -11.87
N GLU A 297 7.70 -17.67 -10.93
CA GLU A 297 8.50 -18.88 -11.17
C GLU A 297 7.80 -19.90 -12.05
N LEU A 298 6.45 -19.91 -12.09
CA LEU A 298 5.71 -20.88 -12.88
C LEU A 298 5.92 -20.72 -14.40
N PHE A 299 6.33 -19.53 -14.85
CA PHE A 299 6.37 -19.16 -16.25
C PHE A 299 7.79 -19.10 -16.81
N ASN A 300 7.93 -19.44 -18.09
CA ASN A 300 9.18 -19.17 -18.83
C ASN A 300 9.33 -17.65 -19.10
N GLU A 301 10.47 -17.25 -19.63
CA GLU A 301 10.80 -15.82 -19.87
C GLU A 301 9.71 -15.08 -20.67
N GLU A 302 9.18 -15.69 -21.73
CA GLU A 302 8.13 -15.08 -22.55
C GLU A 302 6.80 -15.00 -21.80
N GLY A 303 6.43 -16.06 -21.08
CA GLY A 303 5.23 -16.11 -20.27
C GLY A 303 5.26 -15.08 -19.15
N LEU A 304 6.40 -14.94 -18.48
CA LEU A 304 6.60 -13.96 -17.41
C LEU A 304 6.50 -12.53 -17.94
N ARG A 305 7.20 -12.20 -19.05
CA ARG A 305 7.09 -10.88 -19.68
C ARG A 305 5.66 -10.52 -20.10
N PHE A 306 4.92 -11.49 -20.65
CA PHE A 306 3.51 -11.30 -20.97
C PHE A 306 2.67 -11.09 -19.71
N THR A 307 2.94 -11.85 -18.65
CA THR A 307 2.25 -11.75 -17.36
C THR A 307 2.49 -10.40 -16.72
N ASP A 308 3.75 -9.97 -16.56
CA ASP A 308 4.12 -8.69 -15.96
C ASP A 308 3.42 -7.51 -16.63
N MET A 309 3.31 -7.55 -17.95
CA MET A 309 2.63 -6.54 -18.73
C MET A 309 1.10 -6.63 -18.58
N TYR A 310 0.51 -7.81 -18.72
CA TYR A 310 -0.94 -7.97 -18.80
C TYR A 310 -1.61 -7.97 -17.42
N TYR A 311 -0.96 -8.45 -16.36
CA TYR A 311 -1.48 -8.37 -14.99
C TYR A 311 -1.33 -6.96 -14.37
N ASN A 312 -0.55 -6.06 -14.98
CA ASN A 312 -0.36 -4.71 -14.47
C ASN A 312 -1.63 -3.85 -14.60
N PHE A 313 -2.32 -3.66 -13.47
CA PHE A 313 -3.54 -2.87 -13.36
C PHE A 313 -3.33 -1.38 -13.69
N TYR A 314 -2.14 -0.83 -13.44
CA TYR A 314 -1.84 0.60 -13.57
C TYR A 314 -1.37 1.02 -14.96
N SER A 315 -1.31 0.08 -15.92
CA SER A 315 -0.85 0.35 -17.29
C SER A 315 -1.82 1.21 -18.13
N GLY A 316 -3.00 1.57 -17.59
CA GLY A 316 -3.97 2.45 -18.28
C GLY A 316 -4.53 1.87 -19.59
N GLY A 317 -4.35 0.56 -19.84
CA GLY A 317 -4.66 -0.13 -21.10
C GLY A 317 -5.38 -1.47 -20.92
N MET A 318 -5.04 -2.46 -21.77
CA MET A 318 -5.53 -3.84 -21.65
C MET A 318 -4.84 -4.53 -20.46
N SER A 319 -5.53 -4.63 -19.32
CA SER A 319 -5.07 -5.44 -18.18
C SER A 319 -6.00 -6.63 -17.95
N PHE A 320 -5.44 -7.71 -17.43
CA PHE A 320 -6.14 -8.96 -17.14
C PHE A 320 -7.27 -8.77 -16.14
N PRO A 321 -7.10 -8.07 -14.99
CA PRO A 321 -8.22 -7.81 -14.09
C PRO A 321 -9.35 -7.01 -14.75
N ALA A 322 -9.02 -5.98 -15.55
CA ALA A 322 -10.04 -5.22 -16.27
C ALA A 322 -10.78 -6.07 -17.33
N ASP A 323 -10.10 -7.05 -17.93
CA ASP A 323 -10.72 -8.00 -18.85
C ASP A 323 -11.63 -9.01 -18.13
N VAL A 324 -11.27 -9.43 -16.92
CA VAL A 324 -12.12 -10.24 -16.04
C VAL A 324 -13.41 -9.49 -15.72
N ASP A 325 -13.30 -8.23 -15.30
CA ASP A 325 -14.46 -7.37 -15.01
C ASP A 325 -15.33 -7.14 -16.25
N ARG A 326 -14.72 -6.86 -17.41
CA ARG A 326 -15.46 -6.71 -18.68
C ARG A 326 -16.23 -7.98 -19.05
N ILE A 327 -15.67 -9.16 -18.77
CA ILE A 327 -16.35 -10.43 -19.03
C ILE A 327 -17.52 -10.62 -18.09
N ALA A 328 -17.38 -10.29 -16.80
CA ALA A 328 -18.47 -10.30 -15.83
C ALA A 328 -19.59 -9.34 -16.23
N LEU A 329 -19.24 -8.08 -16.53
CA LEU A 329 -20.19 -7.06 -17.00
C LEU A 329 -20.93 -7.51 -18.26
N LYS A 330 -20.24 -8.11 -19.22
CA LYS A 330 -20.87 -8.63 -20.44
C LYS A 330 -21.77 -9.83 -20.18
N HIS A 331 -21.47 -10.64 -19.16
CA HIS A 331 -22.28 -11.81 -18.80
C HIS A 331 -23.60 -11.39 -18.14
N PHE A 332 -23.52 -10.47 -17.17
CA PHE A 332 -24.63 -10.08 -16.31
C PHE A 332 -25.43 -8.87 -16.82
N GLY A 333 -24.80 -7.99 -17.61
CA GLY A 333 -25.33 -6.66 -17.91
C GLY A 333 -25.12 -5.67 -16.76
N GLU A 334 -25.34 -4.38 -17.02
CA GLU A 334 -25.04 -3.31 -16.05
C GLU A 334 -25.83 -3.42 -14.74
N GLU A 335 -27.09 -3.86 -14.78
CA GLU A 335 -27.95 -3.93 -13.60
C GLU A 335 -27.47 -4.96 -12.59
N LEU A 336 -27.25 -6.21 -13.03
CA LEU A 336 -26.76 -7.28 -12.16
C LEU A 336 -25.28 -7.10 -11.81
N TYR A 337 -24.46 -6.50 -12.68
CA TYR A 337 -23.07 -6.23 -12.36
C TYR A 337 -22.91 -5.29 -11.15
N ASN A 338 -23.80 -4.31 -11.00
CA ASN A 338 -23.79 -3.34 -9.92
C ASN A 338 -24.79 -3.66 -8.80
N CYS A 339 -25.31 -4.88 -8.71
CA CYS A 339 -26.27 -5.23 -7.67
C CYS A 339 -25.57 -5.36 -6.30
N GLU A 340 -26.29 -5.04 -5.22
CA GLU A 340 -25.77 -5.14 -3.86
C GLU A 340 -25.34 -6.56 -3.50
N GLU A 341 -26.01 -7.58 -4.06
CA GLU A 341 -25.71 -9.01 -3.84
C GLU A 341 -24.28 -9.40 -4.28
N PHE A 342 -23.74 -8.73 -5.29
CA PHE A 342 -22.39 -9.04 -5.77
C PHE A 342 -21.28 -8.30 -5.02
N GLY A 343 -21.61 -7.27 -4.24
CA GLY A 343 -20.67 -6.57 -3.37
C GLY A 343 -19.40 -6.07 -4.07
N ASP A 344 -19.52 -5.57 -5.31
CA ASP A 344 -18.42 -5.18 -6.20
C ASP A 344 -17.50 -6.33 -6.67
N GLU A 345 -17.90 -7.59 -6.50
CA GLU A 345 -17.12 -8.78 -6.87
C GLU A 345 -17.85 -9.66 -7.90
N ALA A 346 -18.54 -9.05 -8.88
CA ALA A 346 -19.37 -9.74 -9.88
C ALA A 346 -18.63 -10.87 -10.63
N TYR A 347 -17.32 -10.78 -10.80
CA TYR A 347 -16.52 -11.83 -11.45
C TYR A 347 -16.53 -13.17 -10.69
N LEU A 348 -16.73 -13.16 -9.37
CA LEU A 348 -16.83 -14.38 -8.55
C LEU A 348 -18.11 -15.18 -8.86
N PHE A 349 -19.16 -14.52 -9.36
CA PHE A 349 -20.44 -15.15 -9.66
C PHE A 349 -20.51 -15.71 -11.08
N VAL A 350 -19.53 -15.42 -11.95
CA VAL A 350 -19.55 -15.89 -13.34
C VAL A 350 -19.38 -17.43 -13.35
N PRO A 351 -20.32 -18.19 -13.93
CA PRO A 351 -20.24 -19.65 -13.93
C PRO A 351 -18.98 -20.15 -14.64
N TYR A 352 -18.24 -21.04 -13.97
CA TYR A 352 -17.02 -21.63 -14.52
C TYR A 352 -17.35 -22.73 -15.55
N ASP A 353 -17.74 -22.32 -16.75
CA ASP A 353 -18.16 -23.20 -17.83
C ASP A 353 -17.31 -23.03 -19.11
N LYS A 354 -17.63 -23.83 -20.14
CA LYS A 354 -16.94 -23.75 -21.44
C LYS A 354 -17.09 -22.38 -22.11
N LYS A 355 -18.18 -21.66 -21.88
CA LYS A 355 -18.44 -20.34 -22.46
C LYS A 355 -17.53 -19.30 -21.80
N TYR A 356 -17.39 -19.34 -20.47
CA TYR A 356 -16.46 -18.52 -19.70
C TYR A 356 -15.02 -18.80 -20.13
N LEU A 357 -14.58 -20.06 -20.14
CA LEU A 357 -13.23 -20.44 -20.57
C LEU A 357 -12.92 -20.01 -22.01
N SER A 358 -13.89 -20.11 -22.92
CA SER A 358 -13.75 -19.64 -24.31
C SER A 358 -13.68 -18.11 -24.40
N ALA A 359 -14.42 -17.39 -23.56
CA ALA A 359 -14.32 -15.93 -23.48
C ALA A 359 -12.94 -15.51 -22.95
N MET A 360 -12.52 -16.04 -21.80
CA MET A 360 -11.20 -15.80 -21.22
C MET A 360 -10.08 -16.11 -22.21
N SER A 361 -10.09 -17.30 -22.81
CA SER A 361 -9.07 -17.71 -23.78
C SER A 361 -8.97 -16.76 -24.98
N ARG A 362 -10.10 -16.30 -25.53
CA ARG A 362 -10.11 -15.33 -26.65
C ARG A 362 -9.55 -13.97 -26.22
N THR A 363 -9.93 -13.51 -25.03
CA THR A 363 -9.48 -12.23 -24.49
C THR A 363 -7.97 -12.25 -24.22
N ILE A 364 -7.46 -13.26 -23.53
CA ILE A 364 -6.02 -13.45 -23.28
C ILE A 364 -5.25 -13.58 -24.61
N SER A 365 -5.78 -14.34 -25.58
CA SER A 365 -5.14 -14.47 -26.90
C SER A 365 -5.08 -13.14 -27.67
N LYS A 366 -6.07 -12.26 -27.49
CA LYS A 366 -6.06 -10.92 -28.08
C LYS A 366 -4.99 -10.05 -27.43
N ALA A 367 -4.93 -10.03 -26.10
CA ALA A 367 -3.89 -9.32 -25.36
C ALA A 367 -2.49 -9.81 -25.73
N TYR A 368 -2.29 -11.13 -25.81
CA TYR A 368 -1.01 -11.72 -26.21
C TYR A 368 -0.61 -11.35 -27.65
N LYS A 369 -1.55 -11.27 -28.60
CA LYS A 369 -1.24 -10.77 -29.96
C LYS A 369 -0.75 -9.34 -29.94
N SER A 370 -1.40 -8.46 -29.18
CA SER A 370 -0.94 -7.08 -29.01
C SER A 370 0.43 -7.02 -28.33
N PHE A 371 0.73 -7.92 -27.39
CA PHE A 371 2.03 -8.04 -26.74
C PHE A 371 3.12 -8.38 -27.75
N LYS A 372 2.86 -9.37 -28.62
CA LYS A 372 3.80 -9.74 -29.70
C LYS A 372 4.00 -8.65 -30.75
N ASN A 373 3.03 -7.76 -30.91
CA ASN A 373 3.11 -6.61 -31.82
C ASN A 373 3.75 -5.37 -31.18
N ASN A 374 4.19 -5.42 -29.91
CA ASN A 374 4.65 -4.27 -29.14
C ASN A 374 3.62 -3.12 -29.11
N GLU A 375 2.33 -3.45 -29.08
CA GLU A 375 1.23 -2.48 -29.00
C GLU A 375 0.93 -2.03 -27.56
N PHE A 376 1.78 -2.45 -26.60
CA PHE A 376 1.73 -2.01 -25.22
C PHE A 376 2.78 -0.91 -24.99
N PRO A 377 2.44 0.16 -24.26
CA PRO A 377 3.42 1.18 -23.91
C PRO A 377 4.58 0.56 -23.12
N ASP A 378 5.81 0.98 -23.42
CA ASP A 378 6.99 0.59 -22.66
C ASP A 378 6.79 1.00 -21.20
N ILE A 379 6.89 0.03 -20.29
CA ILE A 379 6.89 0.28 -18.86
C ILE A 379 8.35 0.56 -18.47
N SER A 380 8.87 1.71 -18.89
CA SER A 380 10.21 2.18 -18.51
C SER A 380 10.17 3.05 -17.26
#